data_AF-E7QXL2-F1
#
_entry.id   AF-E7QXL2-F1
#
_cell.length_a   1.000
_cell.length_b   1.000
_cell.length_c   1.000
_cell.angle_alpha   90.00
_cell.angle_beta   90.00
_cell.angle_gamma   90.00
#
_symmetry.space_group_name_H-M   'P 1'
#
loop_
_entity.id
_entity.type
_entity.pdbx_description
1 polymer ?
#
loop_
_entity_poly.entity_id
_entity_poly.type
_entity_poly.pdbx_seq_one_letter_code
_entity_poly.pdbx_strand_id
1 'polypeptide(L)'
;MAVGYRHGRKYILGRKAAGVVRRESRGEEPQLLFPFGYYGRTMNGGLGGRFGIGRRFRIALTALLAVGLVSGVASAHQVPSEKFASPLPLSLLFLGAGATVALTAGWLAFTERTPAEGTRRTRVLTVPASISTPIRVGVRLVFFAGFAAALGLGVVGRQVPVENFATVFVWPVWFRGVALLSILLGTVWAVLSPWRTFYDGLTWLEGERVAVAESYPKWLASWPAFVGFVLLLGIFENLTYVPNSPRLTTGVLAVYTILMVLGSVLYGVEWFRRADPLAVLYRLFGRVASIAIERTDEGGTEISLRAPWRGSVEPVRDFSLVAFVVTAVYTVSFDGFTNTRTYQDVLFDARDLLGTGPETSVLLYAAGLVVFVVSFALASWLVERLGERERGTRTARATDAETDGGRVSADDGA
;
A
#
# COMPACT_ATOMS: atom_id res chain seq x y z
N MET A 1 -51.24 2.02 -21.04
CA MET A 1 -50.51 1.51 -22.21
C MET A 1 -51.55 1.07 -23.22
N ALA A 2 -51.80 1.85 -24.26
CA ALA A 2 -52.88 1.57 -25.21
C ALA A 2 -52.34 0.69 -26.35
N VAL A 3 -52.99 -0.45 -26.59
CA VAL A 3 -52.67 -1.38 -27.68
C VAL A 3 -53.59 -1.08 -28.85
N GLY A 4 -53.03 -0.64 -29.98
CA GLY A 4 -53.77 -0.40 -31.23
C GLY A 4 -53.36 -1.38 -32.32
N TYR A 5 -54.33 -1.91 -33.06
CA TYR A 5 -54.13 -2.89 -34.15
C TYR A 5 -54.25 -2.22 -35.52
N ARG A 6 -53.26 -2.42 -36.40
CA ARG A 6 -53.39 -2.13 -37.85
C ARG A 6 -52.55 -3.12 -38.65
N HIS A 7 -53.18 -3.81 -39.63
CA HIS A 7 -52.53 -4.71 -40.60
C HIS A 7 -51.68 -5.85 -39.98
N GLY A 8 -52.29 -6.65 -39.08
CA GLY A 8 -51.79 -7.98 -38.73
C GLY A 8 -50.44 -8.06 -38.00
N ARG A 9 -49.83 -6.93 -37.59
CA ARG A 9 -48.59 -6.91 -36.80
C ARG A 9 -48.73 -5.99 -35.57
N LYS A 10 -48.28 -6.47 -34.41
CA LYS A 10 -48.30 -5.74 -33.13
C LYS A 10 -47.17 -4.71 -33.10
N TYR A 11 -47.47 -3.45 -32.78
CA TYR A 11 -46.48 -2.40 -32.52
C TYR A 11 -46.80 -1.69 -31.19
N ILE A 12 -45.76 -1.41 -30.39
CA ILE A 12 -45.86 -0.65 -29.14
C ILE A 12 -45.48 0.81 -29.46
N LEU A 13 -46.45 1.74 -29.37
CA LEU A 13 -46.18 3.18 -29.52
C LEU A 13 -45.62 3.74 -28.22
N GLY A 14 -44.35 4.17 -28.23
CA GLY A 14 -43.73 4.94 -27.15
C GLY A 14 -44.02 6.43 -27.27
N ARG A 15 -44.63 7.04 -26.23
CA ARG A 15 -44.67 8.50 -26.05
C ARG A 15 -43.32 8.97 -25.51
N LYS A 16 -42.66 9.87 -26.24
CA LYS A 16 -41.64 10.77 -25.69
C LYS A 16 -42.33 11.97 -25.04
N ALA A 17 -42.08 12.20 -23.75
CA ALA A 17 -42.12 13.51 -23.12
C ALA A 17 -41.16 13.50 -21.93
N ALA A 18 -40.42 14.60 -21.79
CA ALA A 18 -39.27 14.79 -20.91
C ALA A 18 -39.60 14.63 -19.42
N GLY A 19 -38.66 14.06 -18.67
CA GLY A 19 -38.71 13.96 -17.22
C GLY A 19 -37.35 13.50 -16.70
N VAL A 20 -36.70 14.38 -15.94
CA VAL A 20 -35.40 14.22 -15.28
C VAL A 20 -35.38 12.91 -14.47
N VAL A 21 -34.54 11.96 -14.87
CA VAL A 21 -34.28 10.73 -14.08
C VAL A 21 -32.96 10.91 -13.34
N ARG A 22 -33.10 11.04 -12.03
CA ARG A 22 -32.07 10.91 -11.00
C ARG A 22 -31.36 9.57 -11.18
N ARG A 23 -30.09 9.61 -11.59
CA ARG A 23 -29.26 8.41 -11.82
C ARG A 23 -28.80 7.87 -10.47
N GLU A 24 -29.50 6.88 -9.96
CA GLU A 24 -29.08 6.07 -8.82
C GLU A 24 -27.89 5.21 -9.26
N SER A 25 -26.68 5.57 -8.80
CA SER A 25 -25.45 4.87 -9.14
C SER A 25 -25.38 3.54 -8.38
N ARG A 26 -25.95 2.50 -8.98
CA ARG A 26 -25.64 1.12 -8.65
C ARG A 26 -24.18 0.89 -9.03
N GLY A 27 -23.33 0.61 -8.05
CA GLY A 27 -21.91 0.33 -8.26
C GLY A 27 -21.74 -0.93 -9.09
N GLU A 28 -21.38 -0.77 -10.36
CA GLU A 28 -20.94 -1.87 -11.22
C GLU A 28 -19.48 -2.20 -10.90
N GLU A 29 -19.26 -3.45 -10.52
CA GLU A 29 -17.94 -4.05 -10.31
C GLU A 29 -17.21 -4.23 -11.64
N PRO A 30 -15.89 -3.95 -11.72
CA PRO A 30 -15.10 -4.39 -12.86
C PRO A 30 -14.85 -5.90 -12.74
N GLN A 31 -15.52 -6.66 -13.61
CA GLN A 31 -15.30 -8.09 -13.79
C GLN A 31 -13.86 -8.33 -14.28
N LEU A 32 -13.04 -8.92 -13.41
CA LEU A 32 -11.70 -9.39 -13.74
C LEU A 32 -11.81 -10.66 -14.62
N LEU A 33 -11.81 -10.48 -15.93
CA LEU A 33 -11.69 -11.57 -16.90
C LEU A 33 -10.22 -12.02 -16.96
N PHE A 34 -9.96 -13.23 -16.44
CA PHE A 34 -8.66 -13.90 -16.55
C PHE A 34 -8.56 -14.70 -17.87
N PRO A 35 -7.34 -14.92 -18.41
CA PRO A 35 -7.12 -15.45 -19.75
C PRO A 35 -7.12 -16.98 -19.80
N PHE A 36 -8.11 -17.63 -19.18
CA PHE A 36 -8.37 -19.06 -19.37
C PHE A 36 -9.88 -19.27 -19.51
N GLY A 37 -10.45 -18.67 -20.55
CA GLY A 37 -11.79 -19.03 -21.02
C GLY A 37 -11.74 -20.39 -21.70
N TYR A 38 -12.27 -21.41 -21.04
CA TYR A 38 -12.68 -22.65 -21.67
C TYR A 38 -13.78 -22.33 -22.70
N TYR A 39 -13.38 -22.16 -23.97
CA TYR A 39 -14.30 -22.36 -25.08
C TYR A 39 -14.28 -23.84 -25.44
N GLY A 40 -15.28 -24.57 -24.95
CA GLY A 40 -15.65 -25.86 -25.50
C GLY A 40 -16.09 -25.69 -26.95
N ARG A 41 -15.17 -25.91 -27.89
CA ARG A 41 -15.49 -26.15 -29.29
C ARG A 41 -14.68 -27.36 -29.74
N THR A 42 -15.37 -28.48 -29.84
CA THR A 42 -14.87 -29.71 -30.48
C THR A 42 -14.44 -29.38 -31.90
N MET A 43 -13.13 -29.36 -32.15
CA MET A 43 -12.57 -29.47 -33.49
C MET A 43 -11.53 -30.58 -33.47
N ASN A 44 -11.92 -31.69 -34.11
CA ASN A 44 -11.03 -32.72 -34.61
C ASN A 44 -10.02 -32.06 -35.57
N GLY A 45 -8.72 -32.18 -35.28
CA GLY A 45 -7.64 -31.65 -36.12
C GLY A 45 -6.28 -32.00 -35.52
N GLY A 46 -5.52 -32.84 -36.21
CA GLY A 46 -4.36 -33.55 -35.67
C GLY A 46 -3.06 -32.76 -35.55
N LEU A 47 -2.13 -33.43 -34.85
CA LEU A 47 -0.66 -33.41 -34.96
C LEU A 47 0.11 -32.10 -34.69
N GLY A 48 0.90 -32.16 -33.61
CA GLY A 48 2.33 -31.81 -33.71
C GLY A 48 2.76 -30.39 -33.33
N GLY A 49 2.56 -29.98 -32.08
CA GLY A 49 3.19 -28.77 -31.54
C GLY A 49 4.10 -29.09 -30.35
N ARG A 50 5.41 -29.30 -30.59
CA ARG A 50 6.41 -29.31 -29.51
C ARG A 50 6.38 -27.93 -28.85
N PHE A 51 5.95 -27.84 -27.59
CA PHE A 51 6.04 -26.64 -26.76
C PHE A 51 7.52 -26.31 -26.51
N GLY A 52 8.17 -25.66 -27.47
CA GLY A 52 9.50 -25.13 -27.31
C GLY A 52 9.44 -23.96 -26.33
N ILE A 53 10.09 -24.12 -25.17
CA ILE A 53 10.44 -23.04 -24.24
C ILE A 53 11.18 -21.97 -25.06
N GLY A 54 10.42 -20.97 -25.52
CA GLY A 54 10.75 -20.20 -26.71
C GLY A 54 11.92 -19.26 -26.48
N ARG A 55 12.72 -19.05 -27.53
CA ARG A 55 13.85 -18.12 -27.71
C ARG A 55 13.84 -16.85 -26.82
N ARG A 56 12.67 -16.28 -26.53
CA ARG A 56 12.47 -15.12 -25.65
C ARG A 56 12.84 -15.38 -24.17
N PHE A 57 12.53 -16.57 -23.64
CA PHE A 57 12.95 -16.97 -22.28
C PHE A 57 14.46 -17.08 -22.18
N ARG A 58 15.10 -17.65 -23.22
CA ARG A 58 16.56 -17.72 -23.30
C ARG A 58 17.18 -16.33 -23.33
N ILE A 59 16.70 -15.42 -24.18
CA ILE A 59 17.19 -14.03 -24.25
C ILE A 59 17.04 -13.30 -22.91
N ALA A 60 15.88 -13.43 -22.25
CA ALA A 60 15.65 -12.80 -20.95
C ALA A 60 16.60 -13.36 -19.87
N LEU A 61 16.80 -14.69 -19.85
CA LEU A 61 17.76 -15.34 -18.96
C LEU A 61 19.20 -14.90 -19.25
N THR A 62 19.60 -14.83 -20.52
CA THR A 62 20.94 -14.35 -20.91
C THR A 62 21.16 -12.89 -20.52
N ALA A 63 20.15 -12.03 -20.69
CA ALA A 63 20.22 -10.63 -20.28
C ALA A 63 20.33 -10.49 -18.76
N LEU A 64 19.57 -11.28 -17.99
CA LEU A 64 19.64 -11.28 -16.53
C LEU A 64 21.01 -11.76 -16.02
N LEU A 65 21.54 -12.82 -16.63
CA LEU A 65 22.88 -13.34 -16.34
C LEU A 65 23.97 -12.35 -16.74
N ALA A 66 23.83 -11.66 -17.87
CA ALA A 66 24.77 -10.62 -18.31
C ALA A 66 24.79 -9.42 -17.37
N VAL A 67 23.63 -8.97 -16.88
CA VAL A 67 23.57 -7.91 -15.86
C VAL A 67 24.25 -8.36 -14.57
N GLY A 68 24.05 -9.61 -14.15
CA GLY A 68 24.76 -10.19 -12.99
C GLY A 68 26.29 -10.23 -13.17
N LEU A 69 26.77 -10.53 -14.38
CA LEU A 69 28.20 -10.59 -14.71
C LEU A 69 28.86 -9.21 -14.83
N VAL A 70 28.09 -8.15 -15.14
CA VAL A 70 28.58 -6.77 -15.29
C VAL A 70 28.38 -5.95 -14.00
N SER A 71 27.69 -6.49 -13.00
CA SER A 71 27.48 -5.85 -11.71
C SER A 71 28.77 -5.91 -10.87
N GLY A 72 29.55 -4.82 -10.86
CA GLY A 72 30.71 -4.66 -9.97
C GLY A 72 30.32 -4.52 -8.50
N VAL A 73 31.32 -4.52 -7.61
CA VAL A 73 31.10 -4.22 -6.18
C VAL A 73 30.64 -2.76 -6.06
N ALA A 74 29.37 -2.56 -5.75
CA ALA A 74 28.90 -1.23 -5.37
C ALA A 74 29.59 -0.83 -4.06
N SER A 75 30.39 0.24 -4.12
CA SER A 75 31.00 0.84 -2.93
C SER A 75 29.89 1.48 -2.11
N ALA A 76 29.20 0.67 -1.28
CA ALA A 76 28.27 1.17 -0.30
C ALA A 76 29.10 1.87 0.78
N HIS A 77 28.83 3.16 1.02
CA HIS A 77 29.42 3.85 2.16
C HIS A 77 28.99 3.12 3.43
N GLN A 78 29.96 2.75 4.28
CA GLN A 78 29.65 2.32 5.64
C GLN A 78 28.98 3.50 6.32
N VAL A 79 27.70 3.39 6.65
CA VAL A 79 27.06 4.32 7.60
C VAL A 79 27.55 3.85 8.97
N PRO A 80 28.39 4.63 9.67
CA PRO A 80 28.89 4.22 10.97
C PRO A 80 27.72 3.95 11.90
N SER A 81 27.72 2.80 12.57
CA SER A 81 26.77 2.42 13.61
C SER A 81 27.10 3.13 14.94
N GLU A 82 27.35 4.43 14.88
CA GLU A 82 27.42 5.27 16.06
C GLU A 82 26.02 5.78 16.36
N LYS A 83 25.61 5.70 17.63
CA LYS A 83 24.36 6.30 18.13
C LYS A 83 24.26 7.73 17.61
N PHE A 84 23.10 8.11 17.09
CA PHE A 84 22.88 9.39 16.41
C PHE A 84 23.47 10.56 17.20
N ALA A 85 24.60 11.10 16.71
CA ALA A 85 25.23 12.30 17.24
C ALA A 85 24.86 13.47 16.33
N SER A 86 23.83 14.22 16.70
CA SER A 86 23.49 15.45 15.98
C SER A 86 24.59 16.48 16.18
N PRO A 87 25.06 17.17 15.11
CA PRO A 87 25.94 18.34 15.25
C PRO A 87 25.28 19.50 16.02
N LEU A 88 23.95 19.47 16.15
CA LEU A 88 23.14 20.46 16.87
C LEU A 88 22.58 19.88 18.17
N PRO A 89 22.32 20.70 19.20
CA PRO A 89 21.53 20.28 20.35
C PRO A 89 20.20 19.65 19.92
N LEU A 90 19.90 18.46 20.46
CA LEU A 90 18.75 17.67 20.04
C LEU A 90 17.41 18.42 20.21
N SER A 91 17.31 19.27 21.23
CA SER A 91 16.15 20.15 21.45
C SER A 91 15.92 21.13 20.31
N LEU A 92 16.98 21.74 19.77
CA LEU A 92 16.89 22.63 18.61
C LEU A 92 16.51 21.87 17.34
N LEU A 93 17.03 20.65 17.17
CA LEU A 93 16.66 19.78 16.06
C LEU A 93 15.16 19.44 16.09
N PHE A 94 14.65 19.02 17.24
CA PHE A 94 13.21 18.70 17.40
C PHE A 94 12.32 19.92 17.29
N LEU A 95 12.74 21.08 17.79
CA LEU A 95 12.02 22.34 17.61
C LEU A 95 11.91 22.69 16.12
N GLY A 96 13.02 22.59 15.37
CA GLY A 96 13.03 22.85 13.93
C GLY A 96 12.17 21.86 13.14
N ALA A 97 12.23 20.57 13.48
CA ALA A 97 11.38 19.55 12.87
C ALA A 97 9.89 19.80 13.13
N GLY A 98 9.53 20.06 14.40
CA GLY A 98 8.16 20.38 14.81
C GLY A 98 7.64 21.65 14.14
N ALA A 99 8.44 22.72 14.12
CA ALA A 99 8.12 23.97 13.45
C ALA A 99 7.90 23.75 11.94
N THR A 100 8.76 22.96 11.28
CA THR A 100 8.60 22.66 9.84
C THR A 100 7.29 21.95 9.56
N VAL A 101 6.93 20.93 10.35
CA VAL A 101 5.66 20.22 10.20
C VAL A 101 4.47 21.15 10.46
N ALA A 102 4.51 21.95 11.53
CA ALA A 102 3.45 22.89 11.87
C ALA A 102 3.25 23.97 10.79
N LEU A 103 4.35 24.56 10.29
CA LEU A 103 4.32 25.59 9.26
C LEU A 103 3.83 25.02 7.92
N THR A 104 4.29 23.84 7.52
CA THR A 104 3.84 23.20 6.26
C THR A 104 2.39 22.76 6.33
N ALA A 105 1.94 22.21 7.46
CA ALA A 105 0.53 21.89 7.69
C ALA A 105 -0.34 23.16 7.68
N GLY A 106 0.10 24.23 8.33
CA GLY A 106 -0.56 25.53 8.31
C GLY A 106 -0.65 26.09 6.89
N TRP A 107 0.45 26.11 6.16
CA TRP A 107 0.49 26.52 4.75
C TRP A 107 -0.52 25.75 3.89
N LEU A 108 -0.58 24.42 4.05
CA LEU A 108 -1.53 23.58 3.33
C LEU A 108 -2.99 23.82 3.75
N ALA A 109 -3.23 24.22 4.99
CA ALA A 109 -4.56 24.57 5.48
C ALA A 109 -5.06 25.91 4.90
N PHE A 110 -4.16 26.88 4.70
CA PHE A 110 -4.51 28.19 4.17
C PHE A 110 -4.54 28.26 2.64
N THR A 111 -3.78 27.40 1.95
CA THR A 111 -3.77 27.40 0.48
C THR A 111 -5.07 26.81 -0.05
N GLU A 112 -5.79 27.55 -0.89
CA GLU A 112 -7.02 27.06 -1.51
C GLU A 112 -6.76 25.74 -2.25
N ARG A 113 -7.52 24.71 -1.88
CA ARG A 113 -7.59 23.46 -2.63
C ARG A 113 -8.35 23.76 -3.91
N THR A 114 -7.67 24.25 -4.95
CA THR A 114 -8.20 24.06 -6.30
C THR A 114 -8.30 22.55 -6.49
N PRO A 115 -9.51 21.97 -6.62
CA PRO A 115 -9.64 20.56 -6.94
C PRO A 115 -9.06 20.44 -8.34
N ALA A 116 -7.79 20.05 -8.42
CA ALA A 116 -7.13 19.94 -9.70
C ALA A 116 -7.95 18.97 -10.55
N GLU A 117 -8.51 19.50 -11.64
CA GLU A 117 -9.38 18.79 -12.57
C GLU A 117 -8.81 17.40 -12.86
N GLY A 118 -9.45 16.39 -12.29
CA GLY A 118 -9.09 14.98 -12.46
C GLY A 118 -7.69 14.61 -11.95
N THR A 119 -7.57 13.34 -11.59
CA THR A 119 -6.29 12.64 -11.54
C THR A 119 -5.72 12.54 -12.97
N ARG A 120 -5.34 13.67 -13.59
CA ARG A 120 -4.82 13.70 -14.96
C ARG A 120 -3.50 12.94 -14.98
N ARG A 121 -3.61 11.67 -15.30
CA ARG A 121 -2.49 10.80 -15.59
C ARG A 121 -2.13 11.04 -17.05
N THR A 122 -0.87 11.35 -17.28
CA THR A 122 -0.34 11.42 -18.64
C THR A 122 0.11 10.02 -19.01
N ARG A 123 -0.64 9.35 -19.89
CA ARG A 123 -0.20 8.07 -20.47
C ARG A 123 1.10 8.31 -21.23
N VAL A 124 2.14 7.55 -20.91
CA VAL A 124 3.46 7.66 -21.54
C VAL A 124 3.70 6.50 -22.50
N LEU A 125 3.46 5.27 -22.03
CA LEU A 125 3.78 4.08 -22.80
C LEU A 125 2.75 2.99 -22.52
N THR A 126 2.31 2.30 -23.57
CA THR A 126 1.54 1.05 -23.46
C THR A 126 2.38 -0.09 -24.02
N VAL A 127 2.75 -1.02 -23.16
CA VAL A 127 3.53 -2.20 -23.51
C VAL A 127 2.58 -3.37 -23.76
N PRO A 128 2.63 -4.01 -24.95
CA PRO A 128 1.72 -5.09 -25.27
C PRO A 128 1.89 -6.30 -24.34
N ALA A 129 0.84 -7.10 -24.18
CA ALA A 129 0.81 -8.28 -23.32
C ALA A 129 1.94 -9.28 -23.64
N SER A 130 2.31 -9.39 -24.93
CA SER A 130 3.36 -10.28 -25.44
C SER A 130 4.76 -9.98 -24.90
N ILE A 131 5.00 -8.75 -24.44
CA ILE A 131 6.27 -8.29 -23.86
C ILE A 131 6.14 -8.14 -22.34
N SER A 132 5.06 -7.51 -21.87
CA SER A 132 4.88 -7.22 -20.45
C SER A 132 4.62 -8.47 -19.60
N THR A 133 3.93 -9.47 -20.14
CA THR A 133 3.66 -10.74 -19.42
C THR A 133 4.93 -11.52 -19.09
N PRO A 134 5.82 -11.86 -20.05
CA PRO A 134 7.03 -12.60 -19.73
C PRO A 134 7.97 -11.83 -18.80
N ILE A 135 8.04 -10.49 -18.90
CA ILE A 135 8.81 -9.67 -17.96
C ILE A 135 8.24 -9.82 -16.54
N ARG A 136 6.92 -9.66 -16.38
CA ARG A 136 6.25 -9.78 -15.09
C ARG A 136 6.45 -11.17 -14.46
N VAL A 137 6.32 -12.22 -15.27
CA VAL A 137 6.57 -13.59 -14.85
C VAL A 137 8.04 -13.78 -14.45
N GLY A 138 8.98 -13.27 -15.25
CA GLY A 138 10.41 -13.32 -14.94
C GLY A 138 10.74 -12.63 -13.62
N VAL A 139 10.28 -11.40 -13.42
CA VAL A 139 10.46 -10.63 -12.18
C VAL A 139 9.87 -11.37 -10.97
N ARG A 140 8.66 -11.91 -11.12
CA ARG A 140 8.00 -12.72 -10.09
C ARG A 140 8.82 -13.97 -9.75
N LEU A 141 9.29 -14.72 -10.75
CA LEU A 141 10.07 -15.94 -10.54
C LEU A 141 11.44 -15.64 -9.91
N VAL A 142 12.11 -14.56 -10.31
CA VAL A 142 13.38 -14.13 -9.70
C VAL A 142 13.17 -13.78 -8.24
N PHE A 143 12.14 -12.99 -7.91
CA PHE A 143 11.85 -12.65 -6.52
C PHE A 143 11.45 -13.88 -5.69
N PHE A 144 10.66 -14.78 -6.27
CA PHE A 144 10.29 -16.04 -5.64
C PHE A 144 11.50 -16.96 -5.39
N ALA A 145 12.43 -17.03 -6.35
CA ALA A 145 13.69 -17.77 -6.18
C ALA A 145 14.55 -17.17 -5.06
N GLY A 146 14.63 -15.83 -4.99
CA GLY A 146 15.26 -15.14 -3.86
C GLY A 146 14.59 -15.47 -2.53
N PHE A 147 13.25 -15.47 -2.47
CA PHE A 147 12.51 -15.90 -1.28
C PHE A 147 12.84 -17.35 -0.88
N ALA A 148 12.83 -18.30 -1.82
CA ALA A 148 13.17 -19.70 -1.54
C ALA A 148 14.63 -19.85 -1.08
N ALA A 149 15.56 -19.12 -1.70
CA ALA A 149 16.95 -19.07 -1.28
C ALA A 149 17.10 -18.49 0.14
N ALA A 150 16.32 -17.46 0.51
CA ALA A 150 16.34 -16.90 1.86
C ALA A 150 15.86 -17.92 2.92
N LEU A 151 14.85 -18.74 2.60
CA LEU A 151 14.44 -19.83 3.50
C LEU A 151 15.52 -20.91 3.63
N GLY A 152 16.13 -21.36 2.51
CA GLY A 152 17.14 -22.42 2.55
C GLY A 152 18.49 -21.96 3.14
N LEU A 153 19.04 -20.88 2.61
CA LEU A 153 20.36 -20.35 2.99
C LEU A 153 20.35 -19.65 4.35
N GLY A 154 19.20 -19.19 4.84
CA GLY A 154 19.11 -18.64 6.19
C GLY A 154 19.32 -19.69 7.29
N VAL A 155 18.97 -20.96 7.03
CA VAL A 155 19.25 -22.08 7.95
C VAL A 155 20.62 -22.70 7.70
N VAL A 156 20.94 -23.00 6.44
CA VAL A 156 22.14 -23.77 6.06
C VAL A 156 23.39 -22.89 5.91
N GLY A 157 23.21 -21.64 5.52
CA GLY A 157 24.31 -20.70 5.27
C GLY A 157 25.00 -20.20 6.55
N ARG A 158 26.07 -19.42 6.35
CA ARG A 158 26.85 -18.82 7.43
C ARG A 158 25.95 -17.96 8.33
N GLN A 159 26.07 -18.12 9.65
CA GLN A 159 25.24 -17.42 10.63
C GLN A 159 25.79 -16.04 11.00
N VAL A 160 26.43 -15.38 10.03
CA VAL A 160 26.94 -14.03 10.13
C VAL A 160 25.99 -13.13 9.34
N PRO A 161 25.33 -12.13 9.96
CA PRO A 161 24.20 -11.40 9.33
C PRO A 161 24.56 -10.69 8.03
N VAL A 162 25.76 -10.14 7.93
CA VAL A 162 26.22 -9.42 6.73
C VAL A 162 26.62 -10.35 5.59
N GLU A 163 26.86 -11.63 5.88
CA GLU A 163 27.26 -12.65 4.88
C GLU A 163 26.11 -13.58 4.51
N ASN A 164 25.05 -13.64 5.32
CA ASN A 164 23.91 -14.51 5.05
C ASN A 164 22.95 -13.87 4.05
N PHE A 165 22.60 -14.61 3.00
CA PHE A 165 21.67 -14.14 1.99
C PHE A 165 20.29 -13.77 2.57
N ALA A 166 19.77 -14.53 3.54
CA ALA A 166 18.43 -14.30 4.08
C ALA A 166 18.29 -12.93 4.76
N THR A 167 19.28 -12.55 5.58
CA THR A 167 19.28 -11.25 6.27
C THR A 167 19.43 -10.09 5.29
N VAL A 168 20.37 -10.19 4.34
CA VAL A 168 20.62 -9.13 3.34
C VAL A 168 19.45 -9.00 2.36
N PHE A 169 18.85 -10.12 1.95
CA PHE A 169 17.72 -10.12 1.03
C PHE A 169 16.43 -9.62 1.70
N VAL A 170 16.08 -10.11 2.90
CA VAL A 170 14.81 -9.77 3.55
C VAL A 170 14.79 -8.32 4.02
N TRP A 171 15.84 -7.85 4.70
CA TRP A 171 15.79 -6.56 5.40
C TRP A 171 16.19 -5.37 4.50
N PRO A 172 17.42 -5.32 3.92
CA PRO A 172 17.77 -4.31 2.92
C PRO A 172 16.99 -4.40 1.60
N VAL A 173 17.05 -5.54 0.90
CA VAL A 173 16.58 -5.61 -0.49
C VAL A 173 15.06 -5.64 -0.55
N TRP A 174 14.42 -6.51 0.21
CA TRP A 174 12.98 -6.66 0.19
C TRP A 174 12.32 -5.55 0.99
N PHE A 175 12.51 -5.46 2.30
CA PHE A 175 11.74 -4.52 3.12
C PHE A 175 11.95 -3.07 2.69
N ARG A 176 13.21 -2.63 2.63
CA ARG A 176 13.57 -1.25 2.26
C ARG A 176 13.57 -1.04 0.75
N GLY A 177 14.19 -1.93 -0.03
CA GLY A 177 14.26 -1.78 -1.49
C GLY A 177 12.89 -1.82 -2.16
N VAL A 178 12.00 -2.74 -1.78
CA VAL A 178 10.64 -2.78 -2.34
C VAL A 178 9.78 -1.61 -1.85
N ALA A 179 10.02 -1.09 -0.64
CA ALA A 179 9.40 0.16 -0.19
C ALA A 179 9.77 1.33 -1.12
N LEU A 180 11.06 1.51 -1.41
CA LEU A 180 11.55 2.56 -2.32
C LEU A 180 10.99 2.39 -3.74
N LEU A 181 10.98 1.16 -4.25
CA LEU A 181 10.35 0.86 -5.55
C LEU A 181 8.86 1.19 -5.54
N SER A 182 8.17 0.97 -4.41
CA SER A 182 6.76 1.28 -4.29
C SER A 182 6.50 2.79 -4.26
N ILE A 183 7.38 3.56 -3.61
CA ILE A 183 7.35 5.02 -3.64
C ILE A 183 7.53 5.55 -5.07
N LEU A 184 8.31 4.88 -5.92
CA LEU A 184 8.56 5.32 -7.29
C LEU A 184 7.50 4.84 -8.30
N LEU A 185 7.14 3.56 -8.24
CA LEU A 185 6.39 2.83 -9.28
C LEU A 185 4.96 2.46 -8.87
N GLY A 186 4.56 2.73 -7.62
CA GLY A 186 3.26 2.35 -7.09
C GLY A 186 3.25 0.93 -6.52
N THR A 187 2.18 0.16 -6.76
CA THR A 187 1.99 -1.15 -6.13
C THR A 187 2.76 -2.27 -6.84
N VAL A 188 4.06 -2.40 -6.60
CA VAL A 188 4.89 -3.49 -7.17
C VAL A 188 4.71 -4.83 -6.44
N TRP A 189 4.29 -4.80 -5.18
CA TRP A 189 4.14 -5.98 -4.31
C TRP A 189 3.20 -7.05 -4.87
N ALA A 190 2.16 -6.63 -5.60
CA ALA A 190 1.21 -7.53 -6.22
C ALA A 190 1.86 -8.51 -7.21
N VAL A 191 3.01 -8.16 -7.78
CA VAL A 191 3.80 -8.99 -8.70
C VAL A 191 4.86 -9.79 -7.95
N LEU A 192 5.53 -9.18 -6.96
CA LEU A 192 6.67 -9.77 -6.26
C LEU A 192 6.28 -10.79 -5.18
N SER A 193 5.10 -10.64 -4.59
CA SER A 193 4.67 -11.43 -3.43
C SER A 193 4.84 -12.95 -3.62
N PRO A 194 5.67 -13.60 -2.77
CA PRO A 194 5.88 -15.05 -2.85
C PRO A 194 4.62 -15.84 -2.52
N TRP A 195 3.82 -15.41 -1.55
CA TRP A 195 2.57 -16.09 -1.19
C TRP A 195 1.48 -15.94 -2.26
N ARG A 196 1.40 -14.81 -2.97
CA ARG A 196 0.57 -14.73 -4.18
C ARG A 196 1.07 -15.71 -5.24
N THR A 197 2.40 -15.89 -5.32
CA THR A 197 2.98 -16.85 -6.25
C THR A 197 2.56 -18.29 -5.95
N PHE A 198 2.57 -18.67 -4.68
CA PHE A 198 2.03 -19.95 -4.21
C PHE A 198 0.54 -20.08 -4.47
N TYR A 199 -0.26 -19.09 -4.07
CA TYR A 199 -1.72 -19.14 -4.22
C TYR A 199 -2.14 -19.27 -5.68
N ASP A 200 -1.54 -18.51 -6.59
CA ASP A 200 -1.83 -18.63 -8.01
C ASP A 200 -1.46 -20.03 -8.55
N GLY A 201 -0.35 -20.62 -8.08
CA GLY A 201 0.04 -21.98 -8.41
C GLY A 201 -0.97 -23.02 -7.92
N LEU A 202 -1.51 -22.82 -6.71
CA LEU A 202 -2.59 -23.63 -6.15
C LEU A 202 -3.87 -23.52 -6.99
N THR A 203 -4.30 -22.29 -7.32
CA THR A 203 -5.49 -22.09 -8.17
C THR A 203 -5.33 -22.65 -9.57
N TRP A 204 -4.10 -22.68 -10.09
CA TRP A 204 -3.81 -23.31 -11.37
C TRP A 204 -3.93 -24.84 -11.30
N LEU A 205 -3.50 -25.45 -10.20
CA LEU A 205 -3.59 -26.89 -9.98
C LEU A 205 -5.04 -27.36 -9.76
N GLU A 206 -5.81 -26.61 -8.96
CA GLU A 206 -7.22 -26.91 -8.67
C GLU A 206 -8.15 -26.54 -9.84
N GLY A 207 -7.70 -25.69 -10.77
CA GLY A 207 -8.48 -25.21 -11.90
C GLY A 207 -9.50 -24.10 -11.57
N GLU A 208 -9.70 -23.79 -10.29
CA GLU A 208 -10.56 -22.71 -9.82
C GLU A 208 -9.95 -21.92 -8.65
N ARG A 209 -10.63 -20.84 -8.24
CA ARG A 209 -10.18 -20.04 -7.10
C ARG A 209 -10.42 -20.79 -5.80
N VAL A 210 -9.36 -21.00 -5.05
CA VAL A 210 -9.42 -21.65 -3.73
C VAL A 210 -9.80 -20.61 -2.68
N ALA A 211 -11.03 -20.68 -2.18
CA ALA A 211 -11.47 -19.96 -1.01
C ALA A 211 -12.47 -20.82 -0.23
N VAL A 212 -12.13 -21.18 1.00
CA VAL A 212 -13.01 -21.99 1.87
C VAL A 212 -14.17 -21.16 2.41
N ALA A 213 -13.93 -19.88 2.72
CA ALA A 213 -14.96 -18.96 3.16
C ALA A 213 -15.60 -18.23 1.98
N GLU A 214 -16.92 -18.06 2.04
CA GLU A 214 -17.69 -17.37 0.99
C GLU A 214 -17.32 -15.88 0.86
N SER A 215 -16.96 -15.22 1.96
CA SER A 215 -16.60 -13.81 1.94
C SER A 215 -15.67 -13.40 3.08
N TYR A 216 -14.87 -12.36 2.82
CA TYR A 216 -14.03 -11.74 3.84
C TYR A 216 -14.90 -10.92 4.81
N PRO A 217 -14.85 -11.18 6.13
CA PRO A 217 -15.70 -10.49 7.09
C PRO A 217 -15.46 -8.98 7.13
N LYS A 218 -16.53 -8.18 7.01
CA LYS A 218 -16.42 -6.70 7.00
C LYS A 218 -15.79 -6.13 8.26
N TRP A 219 -16.07 -6.73 9.43
CA TRP A 219 -15.53 -6.30 10.72
C TRP A 219 -14.01 -6.48 10.82
N LEU A 220 -13.44 -7.43 10.08
CA LEU A 220 -12.01 -7.69 10.08
C LEU A 220 -11.23 -6.58 9.35
N ALA A 221 -11.89 -5.88 8.41
CA ALA A 221 -11.40 -4.70 7.72
C ALA A 221 -9.93 -4.83 7.27
N SER A 222 -9.00 -4.01 7.79
CA SER A 222 -7.54 -4.20 7.62
C SER A 222 -6.82 -4.40 8.96
N TRP A 223 -7.54 -4.83 9.99
CA TRP A 223 -6.97 -5.09 11.32
C TRP A 223 -5.87 -6.16 11.31
N PRO A 224 -5.98 -7.27 10.55
CA PRO A 224 -4.88 -8.23 10.51
C PRO A 224 -3.58 -7.65 9.95
N ALA A 225 -3.67 -6.75 8.96
CA ALA A 225 -2.50 -6.04 8.45
C ALA A 225 -1.94 -5.08 9.51
N PHE A 226 -2.80 -4.37 10.26
CA PHE A 226 -2.35 -3.53 11.38
C PHE A 226 -1.60 -4.35 12.44
N VAL A 227 -2.18 -5.45 12.90
CA VAL A 227 -1.53 -6.32 13.92
C VAL A 227 -0.25 -6.91 13.36
N GLY A 228 -0.29 -7.41 12.12
CA GLY A 228 0.90 -7.93 11.43
C GLY A 228 2.00 -6.89 11.29
N PHE A 229 1.66 -5.63 11.03
CA PHE A 229 2.62 -4.53 10.95
C PHE A 229 3.26 -4.23 12.32
N VAL A 230 2.46 -4.13 13.37
CA VAL A 230 2.96 -3.93 14.74
C VAL A 230 3.90 -5.06 15.15
N LEU A 231 3.52 -6.32 14.90
CA LEU A 231 4.36 -7.46 15.25
C LEU A 231 5.64 -7.51 14.41
N LEU A 232 5.53 -7.36 13.09
CA LEU A 232 6.64 -7.57 12.17
C LEU A 232 7.63 -6.39 12.16
N LEU A 233 7.13 -5.17 12.01
CA LEU A 233 7.95 -3.95 11.86
C LEU A 233 8.11 -3.23 13.20
N GLY A 234 7.04 -3.14 13.97
CA GLY A 234 7.04 -2.50 15.27
C GLY A 234 7.88 -3.24 16.31
N ILE A 235 7.72 -4.56 16.41
CA ILE A 235 8.37 -5.37 17.45
C ILE A 235 9.56 -6.12 16.86
N PHE A 236 9.36 -7.03 15.91
CA PHE A 236 10.44 -7.90 15.45
C PHE A 236 11.55 -7.16 14.71
N GLU A 237 11.25 -6.23 13.80
CA GLU A 237 12.29 -5.47 13.13
C GLU A 237 12.98 -4.47 14.07
N ASN A 238 12.21 -3.64 14.78
CA ASN A 238 12.75 -2.49 15.51
C ASN A 238 13.29 -2.86 16.91
N LEU A 239 12.57 -3.69 17.66
CA LEU A 239 12.85 -3.91 19.10
C LEU A 239 13.62 -5.20 19.38
N THR A 240 13.78 -6.09 18.39
CA THR A 240 14.42 -7.38 18.61
C THR A 240 15.66 -7.58 17.75
N TYR A 241 16.44 -8.59 18.10
CA TYR A 241 17.65 -8.98 17.36
C TYR A 241 17.36 -9.74 16.05
N VAL A 242 16.10 -9.89 15.65
CA VAL A 242 15.71 -10.68 14.47
C VAL A 242 16.46 -10.25 13.20
N PRO A 243 16.60 -8.94 12.86
CA PRO A 243 17.32 -8.54 11.64
C PRO A 243 18.80 -8.92 11.63
N ASN A 244 19.40 -9.11 12.80
CA ASN A 244 20.78 -9.50 12.99
C ASN A 244 20.94 -11.00 13.25
N SER A 245 19.93 -11.82 12.99
CA SER A 245 19.99 -13.27 13.14
C SER A 245 19.40 -13.96 11.92
N PRO A 246 20.21 -14.67 11.11
CA PRO A 246 19.70 -15.39 9.94
C PRO A 246 18.63 -16.43 10.28
N ARG A 247 18.85 -17.23 11.33
CA ARG A 247 17.85 -18.20 11.82
C ARG A 247 16.53 -17.56 12.21
N LEU A 248 16.57 -16.47 12.98
CA LEU A 248 15.34 -15.79 13.40
C LEU A 248 14.64 -15.13 12.20
N THR A 249 15.39 -14.53 11.29
CA THR A 249 14.86 -13.98 10.03
C THR A 249 14.14 -15.06 9.22
N THR A 250 14.74 -16.23 9.06
CA THR A 250 14.10 -17.35 8.38
C THR A 250 12.87 -17.86 9.11
N GLY A 251 12.91 -17.94 10.45
CA GLY A 251 11.75 -18.31 11.26
C GLY A 251 10.57 -17.36 11.07
N VAL A 252 10.81 -16.05 11.14
CA VAL A 252 9.80 -15.02 10.88
C VAL A 252 9.27 -15.13 9.46
N LEU A 253 10.15 -15.31 8.46
CA LEU A 253 9.75 -15.46 7.07
C LEU A 253 8.87 -16.70 6.83
N ALA A 254 9.20 -17.82 7.48
CA ALA A 254 8.43 -19.07 7.39
C ALA A 254 7.05 -18.93 8.04
N VAL A 255 6.98 -18.41 9.27
CA VAL A 255 5.72 -18.16 9.97
C VAL A 255 4.84 -17.20 9.18
N TYR A 256 5.44 -16.12 8.66
CA TYR A 256 4.72 -15.15 7.86
C TYR A 256 4.15 -15.77 6.58
N THR A 257 4.94 -16.62 5.91
CA THR A 257 4.48 -17.35 4.72
C THR A 257 3.30 -18.26 5.04
N ILE A 258 3.36 -19.02 6.14
CA ILE A 258 2.27 -19.90 6.58
C ILE A 258 0.99 -19.10 6.81
N LEU A 259 1.07 -17.99 7.56
CA LEU A 259 -0.08 -17.13 7.83
C LEU A 259 -0.70 -16.55 6.54
N MET A 260 0.14 -16.14 5.59
CA MET A 260 -0.33 -15.60 4.32
C MET A 260 -0.98 -16.67 3.43
N VAL A 261 -0.36 -17.85 3.32
CA VAL A 261 -0.91 -18.95 2.51
C VAL A 261 -2.20 -19.48 3.13
N LEU A 262 -2.24 -19.79 4.43
CA LEU A 262 -3.45 -20.28 5.09
C LEU A 262 -4.60 -19.27 4.99
N GLY A 263 -4.34 -18.00 5.26
CA GLY A 263 -5.37 -16.96 5.12
C GLY A 263 -5.86 -16.79 3.68
N SER A 264 -5.00 -17.02 2.69
CA SER A 264 -5.42 -17.02 1.27
C SER A 264 -6.25 -18.25 0.88
N VAL A 265 -6.00 -19.41 1.47
CA VAL A 265 -6.88 -20.59 1.28
C VAL A 265 -8.25 -20.35 1.90
N LEU A 266 -8.31 -19.63 3.04
CA LEU A 266 -9.57 -19.28 3.69
C LEU A 266 -10.35 -18.19 2.93
N TYR A 267 -9.73 -17.06 2.62
CA TYR A 267 -10.42 -15.86 2.12
C TYR A 267 -10.03 -15.45 0.69
N GLY A 268 -9.26 -16.28 -0.02
CA GLY A 268 -8.75 -15.99 -1.36
C GLY A 268 -7.79 -14.80 -1.42
N VAL A 269 -7.73 -14.17 -2.59
CA VAL A 269 -6.86 -13.01 -2.89
C VAL A 269 -7.18 -11.80 -2.00
N GLU A 270 -8.39 -11.73 -1.45
CA GLU A 270 -8.83 -10.65 -0.58
C GLU A 270 -7.99 -10.59 0.71
N TRP A 271 -7.53 -11.75 1.21
CA TRP A 271 -6.60 -11.84 2.33
C TRP A 271 -5.35 -11.00 2.08
N PHE A 272 -4.70 -11.14 0.92
CA PHE A 272 -3.50 -10.37 0.60
C PHE A 272 -3.78 -8.87 0.41
N ARG A 273 -5.02 -8.49 0.13
CA ARG A 273 -5.36 -7.06 -0.01
C ARG A 273 -5.49 -6.39 1.34
N ARG A 274 -6.04 -7.10 2.33
CA ARG A 274 -6.48 -6.54 3.62
C ARG A 274 -5.64 -6.96 4.82
N ALA A 275 -5.04 -8.15 4.79
CA ALA A 275 -4.36 -8.75 5.94
C ALA A 275 -2.83 -8.79 5.83
N ASP A 276 -2.29 -8.68 4.62
CA ASP A 276 -0.84 -8.62 4.37
C ASP A 276 -0.29 -7.22 4.75
N PRO A 277 0.46 -7.08 5.87
CA PRO A 277 1.00 -5.79 6.30
C PRO A 277 1.91 -5.14 5.24
N LEU A 278 2.71 -5.93 4.52
CA LEU A 278 3.60 -5.40 3.48
C LEU A 278 2.80 -4.93 2.27
N ALA A 279 1.76 -5.66 1.85
CA ALA A 279 0.88 -5.21 0.77
C ALA A 279 0.16 -3.90 1.10
N VAL A 280 -0.27 -3.72 2.35
CA VAL A 280 -0.90 -2.48 2.82
C VAL A 280 0.12 -1.35 2.85
N LEU A 281 1.27 -1.56 3.49
CA LEU A 281 2.34 -0.57 3.60
C LEU A 281 2.84 -0.09 2.23
N TYR A 282 3.19 -1.02 1.35
CA TYR A 282 3.68 -0.70 0.01
C TYR A 282 2.63 -0.03 -0.87
N ARG A 283 1.34 -0.33 -0.66
CA ARG A 283 0.26 0.39 -1.34
C ARG A 283 0.09 1.81 -0.82
N LEU A 284 0.30 2.04 0.48
CA LEU A 284 0.33 3.38 1.06
C LEU A 284 1.51 4.19 0.52
N PHE A 285 2.71 3.61 0.45
CA PHE A 285 3.87 4.22 -0.23
C PHE A 285 3.59 4.50 -1.71
N GLY A 286 2.90 3.59 -2.40
CA GLY A 286 2.48 3.77 -3.78
C GLY A 286 1.50 4.93 -4.02
N ARG A 287 0.94 5.55 -2.99
CA ARG A 287 0.14 6.79 -3.13
C ARG A 287 0.99 8.00 -3.48
N VAL A 288 2.28 7.95 -3.15
CA VAL A 288 3.28 8.99 -3.44
C VAL A 288 3.78 8.92 -4.88
N ALA A 289 3.74 7.72 -5.46
CA ALA A 289 4.36 7.42 -6.74
C ALA A 289 3.97 8.34 -7.88
N SER A 290 4.99 8.83 -8.59
CA SER A 290 4.85 9.62 -9.82
C SER A 290 4.62 8.73 -11.05
N ILE A 291 5.12 7.50 -11.03
CA ILE A 291 4.92 6.51 -12.10
C ILE A 291 3.82 5.53 -11.65
N ALA A 292 2.79 5.36 -12.47
CA ALA A 292 1.74 4.37 -12.27
C ALA A 292 1.85 3.29 -13.35
N ILE A 293 2.01 2.04 -12.90
CA ILE A 293 2.08 0.85 -13.74
C ILE A 293 0.82 0.04 -13.54
N GLU A 294 -0.06 0.01 -14.54
CA GLU A 294 -1.36 -0.66 -14.47
C GLU A 294 -1.50 -1.70 -15.57
N ARG A 295 -2.32 -2.72 -15.34
CA ARG A 295 -2.60 -3.75 -16.34
C ARG A 295 -3.74 -3.25 -17.23
N THR A 296 -3.60 -3.41 -18.54
CA THR A 296 -4.68 -3.12 -19.49
C THR A 296 -5.64 -4.31 -19.59
N ASP A 297 -6.85 -4.07 -20.11
CA ASP A 297 -7.86 -5.13 -20.30
C ASP A 297 -7.37 -6.25 -21.23
N GLU A 298 -6.56 -5.89 -22.23
CA GLU A 298 -5.91 -6.83 -23.15
C GLU A 298 -4.72 -7.59 -22.51
N GLY A 299 -4.47 -7.38 -21.21
CA GLY A 299 -3.39 -8.03 -20.47
C GLY A 299 -2.02 -7.38 -20.63
N GLY A 300 -1.93 -6.25 -21.34
CA GLY A 300 -0.73 -5.43 -21.45
C GLY A 300 -0.43 -4.64 -20.18
N THR A 301 0.57 -3.77 -20.26
CA THR A 301 0.94 -2.86 -19.18
C THR A 301 0.89 -1.42 -19.68
N GLU A 302 0.11 -0.58 -19.01
CA GLU A 302 0.10 0.86 -19.20
C GLU A 302 1.01 1.52 -18.17
N ILE A 303 1.88 2.42 -18.64
CA ILE A 303 2.73 3.26 -17.83
C ILE A 303 2.25 4.70 -18.00
N SER A 304 1.87 5.31 -16.90
CA SER A 304 1.41 6.70 -16.85
C SER A 304 2.16 7.49 -15.79
N LEU A 305 2.25 8.81 -15.99
CA LEU A 305 2.83 9.75 -15.04
C LEU A 305 1.75 10.57 -14.35
N ARG A 306 1.96 10.86 -13.08
CA ARG A 306 1.19 11.82 -12.29
C ARG A 306 2.13 12.62 -11.39
N ALA A 307 1.69 13.80 -10.95
CA ALA A 307 2.45 14.55 -9.95
C ALA A 307 2.60 13.72 -8.66
N PRO A 308 3.76 13.80 -7.98
CA PRO A 308 3.99 13.06 -6.74
C PRO A 308 2.96 13.46 -5.68
N TRP A 309 2.68 12.56 -4.74
CA TRP A 309 1.72 12.77 -3.64
C TRP A 309 0.25 13.00 -4.04
N ARG A 310 -0.07 13.08 -5.34
CA ARG A 310 -1.46 13.19 -5.83
C ARG A 310 -2.37 12.09 -5.30
N GLY A 311 -1.84 10.86 -5.17
CA GLY A 311 -2.59 9.75 -4.63
C GLY A 311 -2.92 9.89 -3.15
N SER A 312 -2.27 10.79 -2.41
CA SER A 312 -2.48 11.02 -0.98
C SER A 312 -3.56 12.06 -0.67
N VAL A 313 -4.11 12.73 -1.70
CA VAL A 313 -5.23 13.68 -1.54
C VAL A 313 -6.54 12.95 -1.21
N GLU A 314 -6.72 11.77 -1.77
CA GLU A 314 -7.90 10.94 -1.50
C GLU A 314 -7.82 10.38 -0.06
N PRO A 315 -8.88 10.46 0.76
CA PRO A 315 -8.88 9.86 2.07
C PRO A 315 -8.59 8.35 2.06
N VAL A 316 -8.15 7.80 3.19
CA VAL A 316 -8.11 6.35 3.38
C VAL A 316 -9.52 5.83 3.64
N ARG A 317 -9.82 4.62 3.16
CA ARG A 317 -11.20 4.10 3.08
C ARG A 317 -11.82 3.73 4.43
N ASP A 318 -11.01 3.20 5.33
CA ASP A 318 -11.49 2.54 6.54
C ASP A 318 -10.67 2.99 7.76
N PHE A 319 -11.30 2.99 8.94
CA PHE A 319 -10.64 3.38 10.20
C PHE A 319 -9.41 2.52 10.52
N SER A 320 -9.43 1.22 10.20
CA SER A 320 -8.26 0.34 10.39
C SER A 320 -7.04 0.79 9.58
N LEU A 321 -7.25 1.41 8.41
CA LEU A 321 -6.15 1.98 7.62
C LEU A 321 -5.65 3.30 8.20
N VAL A 322 -6.53 4.11 8.81
CA VAL A 322 -6.11 5.29 9.59
C VAL A 322 -5.19 4.84 10.73
N ALA A 323 -5.65 3.87 11.54
CA ALA A 323 -4.85 3.30 12.63
C ALA A 323 -3.51 2.74 12.13
N PHE A 324 -3.51 2.04 10.99
CA PHE A 324 -2.29 1.55 10.34
C PHE A 324 -1.33 2.70 9.99
N VAL A 325 -1.81 3.76 9.32
CA VAL A 325 -0.97 4.90 8.92
C VAL A 325 -0.40 5.62 10.13
N VAL A 326 -1.23 5.92 11.14
CA VAL A 326 -0.80 6.55 12.39
C VAL A 326 0.26 5.70 13.09
N THR A 327 0.05 4.38 13.12
CA THR A 327 1.00 3.43 13.71
C THR A 327 2.29 3.35 12.91
N ALA A 328 2.24 3.39 11.59
CA ALA A 328 3.45 3.39 10.76
C ALA A 328 4.32 4.63 11.01
N VAL A 329 3.69 5.80 11.15
CA VAL A 329 4.40 7.04 11.54
C VAL A 329 4.98 6.92 12.95
N TYR A 330 4.21 6.37 13.89
CA TYR A 330 4.68 6.10 15.25
C TYR A 330 5.88 5.16 15.26
N THR A 331 5.84 4.04 14.55
CA THR A 331 6.90 3.02 14.56
C THR A 331 8.24 3.60 14.12
N VAL A 332 8.24 4.42 13.05
CA VAL A 332 9.47 5.10 12.58
C VAL A 332 9.92 6.18 13.56
N SER A 333 8.99 6.89 14.17
CA SER A 333 9.31 7.90 15.20
C SER A 333 9.91 7.24 16.45
N PHE A 334 9.37 6.09 16.85
CA PHE A 334 9.86 5.31 17.98
C PHE A 334 11.23 4.72 17.70
N ASP A 335 11.49 4.22 16.48
CA ASP A 335 12.84 3.82 16.02
C ASP A 335 13.86 4.96 16.18
N GLY A 336 13.48 6.18 15.82
CA GLY A 336 14.31 7.36 16.09
C GLY A 336 14.51 7.62 17.59
N PHE A 337 13.45 7.45 18.39
CA PHE A 337 13.49 7.66 19.84
C PHE A 337 14.38 6.65 20.57
N THR A 338 14.39 5.37 20.16
CA THR A 338 15.22 4.32 20.80
C THR A 338 16.72 4.62 20.74
N ASN A 339 17.13 5.44 19.77
CA ASN A 339 18.50 5.89 19.57
C ASN A 339 18.91 7.06 20.50
N THR A 340 17.99 7.61 21.30
CA THR A 340 18.26 8.74 22.21
C THR A 340 18.70 8.28 23.60
N ARG A 341 19.41 9.16 24.35
CA ARG A 341 19.74 8.90 25.77
C ARG A 341 18.48 8.83 26.64
N THR A 342 17.53 9.73 26.40
CA THR A 342 16.25 9.79 27.12
C THR A 342 15.49 8.47 27.09
N TYR A 343 15.46 7.78 25.94
CA TYR A 343 14.83 6.46 25.89
C TYR A 343 15.55 5.44 26.76
N GLN A 344 16.89 5.45 26.78
CA GLN A 344 17.66 4.53 27.61
C GLN A 344 17.38 4.77 29.10
N ASP A 345 17.35 6.04 29.53
CA ASP A 345 17.03 6.42 30.90
C ASP A 345 15.63 5.89 31.29
N VAL A 346 14.61 6.18 30.47
CA VAL A 346 13.24 5.69 30.67
C VAL A 346 13.17 4.16 30.68
N LEU A 347 13.92 3.49 29.83
CA LEU A 347 13.96 2.03 29.75
C LEU A 347 14.57 1.41 31.01
N PHE A 348 15.65 1.99 31.55
CA PHE A 348 16.27 1.49 32.78
C PHE A 348 15.39 1.77 34.00
N ASP A 349 14.84 2.97 34.13
CA ASP A 349 13.92 3.31 35.21
C ASP A 349 12.68 2.40 35.20
N ALA A 350 12.10 2.14 34.02
CA ALA A 350 10.95 1.25 33.89
C ALA A 350 11.29 -0.21 34.23
N ARG A 351 12.49 -0.69 33.88
CA ARG A 351 12.95 -2.04 34.24
C ARG A 351 13.10 -2.18 35.74
N ASP A 352 13.72 -1.19 36.38
CA ASP A 352 13.96 -1.20 37.83
C ASP A 352 12.63 -1.14 38.60
N LEU A 353 11.65 -0.36 38.11
CA LEU A 353 10.33 -0.25 38.71
C LEU A 353 9.49 -1.54 38.57
N LEU A 354 9.51 -2.18 37.40
CA LEU A 354 8.66 -3.33 37.09
C LEU A 354 9.32 -4.67 37.45
N GLY A 355 10.63 -4.68 37.72
CA GLY A 355 11.39 -5.91 37.92
C GLY A 355 11.45 -6.80 36.66
N THR A 356 11.25 -6.21 35.48
CA THR A 356 11.16 -6.91 34.19
C THR A 356 12.43 -6.77 33.37
N GLY A 357 12.66 -7.72 32.46
CA GLY A 357 13.83 -7.81 31.62
C GLY A 357 13.70 -7.11 30.25
N PRO A 358 14.18 -7.74 29.16
CA PRO A 358 14.12 -7.20 27.81
C PRO A 358 12.71 -6.83 27.32
N GLU A 359 11.67 -7.51 27.81
CA GLU A 359 10.26 -7.32 27.45
C GLU A 359 9.73 -5.90 27.75
N THR A 360 10.40 -5.16 28.63
CA THR A 360 10.08 -3.77 28.96
C THR A 360 10.06 -2.87 27.72
N SER A 361 10.89 -3.12 26.71
CA SER A 361 10.89 -2.34 25.46
C SER A 361 9.58 -2.50 24.67
N VAL A 362 9.01 -3.70 24.68
CA VAL A 362 7.72 -4.00 24.02
C VAL A 362 6.58 -3.30 24.76
N LEU A 363 6.62 -3.28 26.09
CA LEU A 363 5.64 -2.54 26.90
C LEU A 363 5.72 -1.03 26.65
N LEU A 364 6.92 -0.46 26.60
CA LEU A 364 7.13 0.95 26.30
C LEU A 364 6.66 1.31 24.89
N TYR A 365 6.90 0.44 23.91
CA TYR A 365 6.37 0.59 22.56
C TYR A 365 4.83 0.55 22.54
N ALA A 366 4.21 -0.41 23.22
CA ALA A 366 2.76 -0.51 23.27
C ALA A 366 2.11 0.69 23.98
N ALA A 367 2.67 1.11 25.12
CA ALA A 367 2.21 2.28 25.86
C ALA A 367 2.40 3.56 25.03
N GLY A 368 3.57 3.74 24.42
CA GLY A 368 3.86 4.87 23.55
C GLY A 368 2.94 4.91 22.33
N LEU A 369 2.59 3.77 21.73
CA LEU A 369 1.65 3.70 20.61
C LEU A 369 0.26 4.18 21.04
N VAL A 370 -0.22 3.76 22.21
CA VAL A 370 -1.50 4.23 22.76
C VAL A 370 -1.47 5.74 22.98
N VAL A 371 -0.43 6.26 23.62
CA VAL A 371 -0.25 7.70 23.84
C VAL A 371 -0.23 8.47 22.51
N PHE A 372 0.47 7.95 21.51
CA PHE A 372 0.57 8.58 20.19
C PHE A 372 -0.77 8.61 19.46
N VAL A 373 -1.51 7.49 19.47
CA VAL A 373 -2.85 7.41 18.86
C VAL A 373 -3.84 8.33 19.57
N VAL A 374 -3.83 8.37 20.90
CA VAL A 374 -4.67 9.29 21.68
C VAL A 374 -4.31 10.74 21.37
N SER A 375 -3.03 11.08 21.32
CA SER A 375 -2.55 12.42 20.97
C SER A 375 -2.99 12.83 19.57
N PHE A 376 -2.89 11.93 18.58
CA PHE A 376 -3.36 12.17 17.23
C PHE A 376 -4.88 12.38 17.17
N ALA A 377 -5.65 11.57 17.90
CA ALA A 377 -7.10 11.70 17.97
C ALA A 377 -7.51 13.03 18.62
N LEU A 378 -6.86 13.43 19.72
CA LEU A 378 -7.09 14.71 20.39
C LEU A 378 -6.75 15.90 19.49
N ALA A 379 -5.62 15.84 18.77
CA ALA A 379 -5.23 16.88 17.83
C ALA A 379 -6.23 17.00 16.67
N SER A 380 -6.66 15.87 16.10
CA SER A 380 -7.64 15.83 15.02
C SER A 380 -8.99 16.41 15.47
N TRP A 381 -9.45 16.01 16.65
CA TRP A 381 -10.68 16.53 17.26
C TRP A 381 -10.60 18.04 17.52
N LEU A 382 -9.45 18.53 18.01
CA LEU A 382 -9.25 19.96 18.24
C LEU A 382 -9.31 20.76 16.94
N VAL A 383 -8.68 20.25 15.87
CA VAL A 383 -8.68 20.88 14.54
C VAL A 383 -10.10 20.94 13.97
N GLU A 384 -10.88 19.87 14.07
CA GLU A 384 -12.28 19.84 13.63
C GLU A 384 -13.11 20.89 14.38
N ARG A 385 -12.98 20.95 15.71
CA ARG A 385 -13.72 21.88 16.56
C ARG A 385 -13.37 23.35 16.30
N LEU A 386 -12.12 23.64 15.99
CA LEU A 386 -11.68 25.00 15.60
C LEU A 386 -12.19 25.35 14.20
N GLY A 387 -12.15 24.41 13.25
CA GLY A 387 -12.63 24.62 11.88
C GLY A 387 -14.14 24.83 11.76
N GLU A 388 -14.95 24.17 12.59
CA GLU A 388 -16.40 24.37 12.64
C GLU A 388 -16.79 25.79 13.08
N ARG A 389 -16.06 26.35 14.07
CA ARG A 389 -16.27 27.73 14.54
C ARG A 389 -15.99 28.76 13.45
N GLU A 390 -14.95 28.57 12.66
CA GLU A 390 -14.62 29.47 11.54
C GLU A 390 -15.62 29.38 10.39
N ARG A 391 -16.10 28.16 10.06
CA ARG A 391 -17.15 27.99 9.05
C ARG A 391 -18.45 28.67 9.47
N GLY A 392 -18.89 28.49 10.72
CA GLY A 392 -20.08 29.17 11.25
C GLY A 392 -19.95 30.70 11.19
N THR A 393 -18.76 31.23 11.48
CA THR A 393 -18.49 32.68 11.43
C THR A 393 -18.45 33.23 9.99
N ARG A 394 -17.91 32.47 9.03
CA ARG A 394 -17.95 32.83 7.59
C ARG A 394 -19.36 32.80 7.02
N THR A 395 -20.15 31.78 7.37
CA THR A 395 -21.53 31.67 6.92
C THR A 395 -22.37 32.82 7.47
N ALA A 396 -22.23 33.15 8.76
CA ALA A 396 -22.92 34.30 9.38
C ALA A 396 -22.55 35.63 8.70
N ARG A 397 -21.26 35.92 8.48
CA ARG A 397 -20.83 37.14 7.76
C ARG A 397 -21.33 37.21 6.32
N ALA A 398 -21.43 36.08 5.63
CA ALA A 398 -22.00 36.03 4.28
C ALA A 398 -23.51 36.31 4.29
N THR A 399 -24.24 35.84 5.30
CA THR A 399 -25.69 36.12 5.44
C THR A 399 -25.95 37.58 5.84
N ASP A 400 -25.09 38.16 6.69
CA ASP A 400 -25.17 39.57 7.08
C ASP A 400 -24.85 40.51 5.90
N ALA A 401 -23.86 40.17 5.06
CA ALA A 401 -23.54 40.93 3.85
C ALA A 401 -24.65 40.88 2.79
N GLU A 402 -25.35 39.75 2.68
CA GLU A 402 -26.48 39.58 1.75
C GLU A 402 -27.75 40.30 2.24
N THR A 403 -27.91 40.48 3.56
CA THR A 403 -29.03 41.24 4.15
C THR A 403 -28.79 42.75 4.17
N ASP A 404 -27.54 43.22 4.24
CA ASP A 404 -27.20 44.66 4.20
C ASP A 404 -27.15 45.22 2.77
N GLY A 405 -26.84 44.38 1.76
CA GLY A 405 -26.89 44.76 0.33
C GLY A 405 -28.31 44.97 -0.23
N GLY A 406 -29.36 44.65 0.53
CA GLY A 406 -30.77 44.75 0.13
C GLY A 406 -31.47 46.07 0.46
N ARG A 407 -30.78 47.04 1.10
CA ARG A 407 -31.34 48.37 1.42
C ARG A 407 -30.57 49.49 0.72
N VAL A 408 -30.73 49.59 -0.60
CA VAL A 408 -30.61 50.88 -1.28
C VAL A 408 -32.02 51.27 -1.72
N SER A 409 -32.58 52.24 -1.00
CA SER A 409 -33.87 52.87 -1.26
C SER A 409 -34.08 53.16 -2.75
N ALA A 410 -35.16 52.61 -3.30
CA ALA A 410 -35.92 53.31 -4.30
C ALA A 410 -36.57 54.51 -3.59
N ASP A 411 -35.96 55.68 -3.72
CA ASP A 411 -36.64 56.94 -3.42
C ASP A 411 -37.16 57.48 -4.76
N ASP A 412 -38.47 57.33 -4.93
CA ASP A 412 -39.28 57.96 -5.96
C ASP A 412 -39.28 59.48 -5.73
N GLY A 413 -39.08 60.25 -6.80
CA GLY A 413 -39.08 61.72 -6.68
C GLY A 413 -39.13 62.46 -8.02
N ALA A 414 -40.32 62.42 -8.64
CA ALA A 414 -40.96 63.42 -9.52
C ALA A 414 -40.22 63.99 -10.74
#